data_AF-X2BQC1-F1
#
_entry.id   AF-X2BQC1-F1
#
_cell.length_a   1.000
_cell.length_b   1.000
_cell.length_c   1.000
_cell.angle_alpha   90.00
_cell.angle_beta   90.00
_cell.angle_gamma   90.00
#
_symmetry.space_group_name_H-M   'P 1'
#
loop_
_entity.id
_entity.type
_entity.pdbx_description
1 polymer ?
#
loop_
_entity_poly.entity_id
_entity_poly.type
_entity_poly.pdbx_seq_one_letter_code
_entity_poly.pdbx_strand_id
1 'polypeptide(L)'
;YSFLELVSDTLGFTAKSTTKKEDVGGYFNSLGGKLGEASNELEQVAKNSEAGIEKNDASKNPIRSAVNAAKKTLEALKGYLDSLGTVGDSNPVGWASNNAQGAAVDEAELKKAYKALKGIMDTAEGAGVARPEVGNIAVKVGNGTDNKDGAKILATDGAAAVGDAGKAAAILTTVSGKEMLASIVNSTEDKAVKITGNVTVETTPLEFAVGGNGAHLSQNANSKAAAVAGGIALRSLVKGGKLAANNNDDDKASQGVGITAANKLLVAVEDII
;
A
#
# COMPACT_ATOMS: atom_id res chain seq x y z
N TYR A 1 -27.47 3.93 -13.00
CA TYR A 1 -26.44 3.52 -12.04
C TYR A 1 -26.20 4.69 -11.11
N SER A 2 -26.19 4.45 -9.80
CA SER A 2 -25.87 5.47 -8.81
C SER A 2 -24.35 5.55 -8.62
N PHE A 3 -23.84 6.76 -8.30
CA PHE A 3 -22.45 7.04 -7.92
C PHE A 3 -21.83 5.95 -7.02
N LEU A 4 -22.57 5.50 -6.00
CA LEU A 4 -22.08 4.50 -5.05
C LEU A 4 -21.98 3.09 -5.64
N GLU A 5 -22.94 2.70 -6.50
CA GLU A 5 -22.93 1.35 -7.11
C GLU A 5 -21.72 1.19 -8.04
N LEU A 6 -21.43 2.23 -8.83
CA LEU A 6 -20.34 2.19 -9.79
C LEU A 6 -19.00 1.95 -9.10
N VAL A 7 -18.73 2.69 -8.02
CA VAL A 7 -17.49 2.59 -7.24
C VAL A 7 -17.47 1.32 -6.38
N SER A 8 -18.57 0.99 -5.70
CA SER A 8 -18.64 -0.20 -4.83
C SER A 8 -18.44 -1.50 -5.61
N ASP A 9 -18.91 -1.57 -6.85
CA ASP A 9 -18.74 -2.75 -7.71
C ASP A 9 -17.27 -3.00 -8.12
N THR A 10 -16.37 -2.01 -7.95
CA THR A 10 -14.93 -2.21 -8.18
C THR A 10 -14.20 -2.68 -6.94
N LEU A 11 -14.61 -2.28 -5.75
CA LEU A 11 -13.89 -2.58 -4.51
C LEU A 11 -13.89 -4.08 -4.19
N GLY A 12 -12.98 -4.50 -3.31
CA GLY A 12 -12.83 -5.89 -2.89
C GLY A 12 -11.79 -6.67 -3.69
N PHE A 13 -10.78 -6.00 -4.24
CA PHE A 13 -9.72 -6.72 -4.95
C PHE A 13 -8.89 -7.55 -3.97
N THR A 14 -8.68 -8.83 -4.30
CA THR A 14 -7.86 -9.73 -3.48
C THR A 14 -6.83 -10.43 -4.36
N ALA A 15 -5.55 -10.13 -4.12
CA ALA A 15 -4.44 -10.81 -4.77
C ALA A 15 -4.35 -12.28 -4.31
N LYS A 16 -4.01 -13.13 -5.28
CA LYS A 16 -3.77 -14.58 -5.13
C LYS A 16 -2.34 -14.91 -5.53
N SER A 17 -1.91 -16.15 -5.36
CA SER A 17 -0.55 -16.60 -5.71
C SER A 17 -0.18 -16.44 -7.19
N THR A 18 -1.18 -16.39 -8.08
CA THR A 18 -0.98 -16.17 -9.52
C THR A 18 -1.23 -14.73 -9.95
N THR A 19 -1.72 -13.86 -9.06
CA THR A 19 -1.95 -12.45 -9.36
C THR A 19 -0.61 -11.78 -9.58
N LYS A 20 -0.44 -11.12 -10.72
CA LYS A 20 0.76 -10.34 -11.00
C LYS A 20 0.65 -8.96 -10.39
N LYS A 21 1.80 -8.32 -10.16
CA LYS A 21 1.85 -6.94 -9.66
C LYS A 21 1.18 -5.97 -10.64
N GLU A 22 1.35 -6.19 -11.95
CA GLU A 22 0.68 -5.43 -13.00
C GLU A 22 -0.85 -5.60 -13.00
N ASP A 23 -1.38 -6.74 -12.53
CA ASP A 23 -2.83 -6.94 -12.38
C ASP A 23 -3.39 -6.03 -11.26
N VAL A 24 -2.63 -5.84 -10.18
CA VAL A 24 -2.97 -4.88 -9.12
C VAL A 24 -2.92 -3.45 -9.65
N GLY A 25 -1.95 -3.14 -10.52
CA GLY A 25 -1.92 -1.86 -11.23
C GLY A 25 -3.15 -1.66 -12.13
N GLY A 26 -3.53 -2.69 -12.89
CA GLY A 26 -4.74 -2.69 -13.71
C GLY A 26 -6.00 -2.44 -12.87
N TYR A 27 -6.06 -3.02 -11.67
CA TYR A 27 -7.13 -2.77 -10.71
C TYR A 27 -7.22 -1.29 -10.31
N PHE A 28 -6.11 -0.65 -9.92
CA PHE A 28 -6.11 0.77 -9.57
C PHE A 28 -6.50 1.68 -10.74
N ASN A 29 -6.02 1.39 -11.96
CA ASN A 29 -6.44 2.11 -13.16
C ASN A 29 -7.96 2.00 -13.41
N SER A 30 -8.53 0.80 -13.21
CA SER A 30 -9.98 0.58 -13.33
C SER A 30 -10.76 1.41 -12.31
N LEU A 31 -10.31 1.41 -11.04
CA LEU A 31 -10.92 2.23 -9.98
C LEU A 31 -10.84 3.73 -10.33
N GLY A 32 -9.68 4.22 -10.77
CA GLY A 32 -9.50 5.61 -11.20
C GLY A 32 -10.40 5.99 -12.38
N GLY A 33 -10.59 5.09 -13.34
CA GLY A 33 -11.54 5.24 -14.45
C GLY A 33 -12.97 5.46 -13.95
N LYS A 34 -13.43 4.62 -13.01
CA LYS A 34 -14.77 4.73 -12.43
C LYS A 34 -14.95 6.01 -11.58
N LEU A 35 -13.91 6.48 -10.88
CA LEU A 35 -13.97 7.79 -10.22
C LEU A 35 -14.13 8.95 -11.23
N GLY A 36 -13.53 8.81 -12.42
CA GLY A 36 -13.72 9.76 -13.52
C GLY A 36 -15.15 9.76 -14.07
N GLU A 37 -15.74 8.59 -14.26
CA GLU A 37 -17.15 8.45 -14.65
C GLU A 37 -18.10 9.06 -13.60
N ALA A 38 -17.88 8.74 -12.33
CA ALA A 38 -18.58 9.33 -11.20
C ALA A 38 -18.51 10.88 -11.17
N SER A 39 -17.32 11.45 -11.43
CA SER A 39 -17.14 12.91 -11.54
C SER A 39 -18.00 13.52 -12.66
N ASN A 40 -18.17 12.82 -13.78
CA ASN A 40 -19.02 13.24 -14.89
C ASN A 40 -20.51 13.16 -14.56
N GLU A 41 -20.94 12.16 -13.80
CA GLU A 41 -22.33 12.06 -13.34
C GLU A 41 -22.70 13.19 -12.36
N LEU A 42 -21.79 13.53 -11.43
CA LEU A 42 -21.97 14.66 -10.52
C LEU A 42 -22.14 16.00 -11.27
N GLU A 43 -21.45 16.18 -12.39
CA GLU A 43 -21.62 17.36 -13.25
C GLU A 43 -23.06 17.48 -13.79
N GLN A 44 -23.71 16.37 -14.11
CA GLN A 44 -25.12 16.38 -14.55
C GLN A 44 -26.06 16.75 -13.40
N VAL A 45 -25.80 16.27 -12.17
CA VAL A 45 -26.56 16.66 -10.98
C VAL A 45 -26.49 18.18 -10.78
N ALA A 46 -25.31 18.77 -10.89
CA ALA A 46 -25.16 20.21 -10.74
C ALA A 46 -25.89 21.00 -11.86
N LYS A 47 -25.81 20.55 -13.12
CA LYS A 47 -26.57 21.17 -14.23
C LYS A 47 -28.08 21.11 -14.00
N ASN A 48 -28.59 19.96 -13.56
CA ASN A 48 -30.01 19.79 -13.27
C ASN A 48 -30.47 20.69 -12.12
N SER A 49 -29.61 20.91 -11.12
CA SER A 49 -29.91 21.80 -10.00
C SER A 49 -29.99 23.30 -10.37
N GLU A 50 -29.49 23.68 -11.54
CA GLU A 50 -29.52 25.06 -12.05
C GLU A 50 -30.71 25.32 -12.99
N ALA A 51 -31.47 24.28 -13.35
CA ALA A 51 -32.63 24.41 -14.22
C ALA A 51 -33.69 25.31 -13.55
N GLY A 52 -33.96 26.48 -14.16
CA GLY A 52 -34.93 27.46 -13.66
C GLY A 52 -34.36 28.57 -12.78
N ILE A 53 -33.04 28.62 -12.57
CA ILE A 53 -32.36 29.72 -11.86
C ILE A 53 -31.78 30.70 -12.89
N GLU A 54 -31.87 32.02 -12.66
CA GLU A 54 -31.18 33.00 -13.50
C GLU A 54 -29.66 32.76 -13.51
N LYS A 55 -29.01 32.86 -14.68
CA LYS A 55 -27.56 32.57 -14.84
C LYS A 55 -26.65 33.31 -13.86
N ASN A 56 -27.04 34.52 -13.41
CA ASN A 56 -26.26 35.32 -12.47
C ASN A 56 -26.36 34.83 -11.00
N ASP A 57 -27.39 34.05 -10.65
CA ASP A 57 -27.55 33.43 -9.33
C ASP A 57 -27.10 31.97 -9.29
N ALA A 58 -26.93 31.31 -10.45
CA ALA A 58 -26.42 29.93 -10.54
C ALA A 58 -25.05 29.75 -9.85
N SER A 59 -24.19 30.78 -9.84
CA SER A 59 -22.89 30.75 -9.15
C SER A 59 -23.01 30.72 -7.61
N LYS A 60 -24.18 31.05 -7.05
CA LYS A 60 -24.49 30.92 -5.62
C LYS A 60 -25.20 29.60 -5.30
N ASN A 61 -25.38 28.72 -6.28
CA ASN A 61 -26.05 27.45 -6.05
C ASN A 61 -25.19 26.57 -5.12
N PRO A 62 -25.66 26.25 -3.91
CA PRO A 62 -24.91 25.43 -2.96
C PRO A 62 -24.62 24.03 -3.50
N ILE A 63 -25.50 23.47 -4.34
CA ILE A 63 -25.31 22.16 -4.98
C ILE A 63 -24.14 22.21 -5.96
N ARG A 64 -24.05 23.26 -6.79
CA ARG A 64 -22.92 23.44 -7.71
C ARG A 64 -21.59 23.55 -6.95
N SER A 65 -21.58 24.29 -5.84
CA SER A 65 -20.39 24.42 -5.00
C SER A 65 -19.95 23.07 -4.41
N ALA A 66 -20.89 22.31 -3.84
CA ALA A 66 -20.62 20.98 -3.30
C ALA A 66 -20.12 20.00 -4.37
N VAL A 67 -20.76 19.99 -5.54
CA VAL A 67 -20.33 19.14 -6.67
C VAL A 67 -18.92 19.50 -7.13
N ASN A 68 -18.60 20.79 -7.27
CA ASN A 68 -17.25 21.21 -7.67
C ASN A 68 -16.19 20.78 -6.65
N ALA A 69 -16.49 20.80 -5.36
CA ALA A 69 -15.59 20.29 -4.32
C ALA A 69 -15.39 18.78 -4.45
N ALA A 70 -16.48 18.01 -4.58
CA ALA A 70 -16.42 16.55 -4.75
C ALA A 70 -15.63 16.14 -6.00
N LYS A 71 -15.87 16.80 -7.14
CA LYS A 71 -15.15 16.51 -8.39
C LYS A 71 -13.64 16.73 -8.27
N LYS A 72 -13.20 17.79 -7.58
CA LYS A 72 -11.77 18.02 -7.32
C LYS A 72 -11.14 16.88 -6.52
N THR A 73 -11.84 16.39 -5.49
CA THR A 73 -11.40 15.22 -4.72
C THR A 73 -11.28 13.98 -5.61
N LEU A 74 -12.30 13.68 -6.41
CA LEU A 74 -12.29 12.52 -7.32
C LEU A 74 -11.20 12.60 -8.38
N GLU A 75 -10.96 13.78 -8.96
CA GLU A 75 -9.90 14.02 -9.93
C GLU A 75 -8.50 13.81 -9.32
N ALA A 76 -8.28 14.29 -8.10
CA ALA A 76 -7.04 14.06 -7.36
C ALA A 76 -6.82 12.57 -7.07
N LEU A 77 -7.82 11.88 -6.51
CA LEU A 77 -7.78 10.45 -6.23
C LEU A 77 -7.50 9.64 -7.51
N LYS A 78 -8.18 9.97 -8.62
CA LYS A 78 -7.92 9.37 -9.92
C LYS A 78 -6.45 9.51 -10.34
N GLY A 79 -5.86 10.71 -10.20
CA GLY A 79 -4.46 10.92 -10.56
C GLY A 79 -3.47 10.07 -9.75
N TYR A 80 -3.76 9.83 -8.47
CA TYR A 80 -2.97 8.93 -7.63
C TYR A 80 -3.18 7.46 -7.99
N LEU A 81 -4.41 7.05 -8.29
CA LEU A 81 -4.73 5.70 -8.75
C LEU A 81 -4.07 5.38 -10.10
N ASP A 82 -4.09 6.31 -11.05
CA ASP A 82 -3.36 6.22 -12.31
C ASP A 82 -1.85 6.04 -12.07
N SER A 83 -1.32 6.68 -11.02
CA SER A 83 0.10 6.53 -10.62
C SER A 83 0.40 5.15 -10.04
N LEU A 84 -0.46 4.62 -9.16
CA LEU A 84 -0.36 3.25 -8.65
C LEU A 84 -0.56 2.21 -9.76
N GLY A 85 -1.31 2.56 -10.79
CA GLY A 85 -1.60 1.69 -11.91
C GLY A 85 -0.39 1.26 -12.74
N THR A 86 0.78 1.89 -12.55
CA THR A 86 2.00 1.60 -13.31
C THR A 86 3.14 1.02 -12.49
N VAL A 87 3.02 0.91 -11.16
CA VAL A 87 4.17 0.59 -10.30
C VAL A 87 4.50 -0.91 -10.27
N GLY A 88 3.61 -1.75 -10.81
CA GLY A 88 3.76 -3.21 -10.85
C GLY A 88 4.51 -3.72 -12.09
N ASP A 89 4.90 -5.00 -12.04
CA ASP A 89 5.46 -5.74 -13.18
C ASP A 89 4.78 -7.11 -13.36
N SER A 90 5.30 -7.92 -14.29
CA SER A 90 4.73 -9.22 -14.62
C SER A 90 4.99 -10.32 -13.57
N ASN A 91 5.76 -10.04 -12.52
CA ASN A 91 6.01 -11.02 -11.45
C ASN A 91 4.78 -11.15 -10.54
N PRO A 92 4.59 -12.31 -9.89
CA PRO A 92 3.53 -12.48 -8.92
C PRO A 92 3.63 -11.51 -7.73
N VAL A 93 2.49 -11.19 -7.14
CA VAL A 93 2.44 -10.54 -5.83
C VAL A 93 3.13 -11.42 -4.80
N GLY A 94 3.98 -10.79 -3.98
CA GLY A 94 4.80 -11.49 -2.99
C GLY A 94 5.90 -12.37 -3.60
N TRP A 95 6.28 -12.16 -4.87
CA TRP A 95 7.24 -13.01 -5.57
C TRP A 95 8.45 -13.41 -4.70
N ALA A 96 8.68 -14.71 -4.63
CA ALA A 96 9.81 -15.34 -3.99
C ALA A 96 10.34 -16.47 -4.88
N SER A 97 11.56 -16.93 -4.64
CA SER A 97 12.13 -18.06 -5.36
C SER A 97 12.82 -19.00 -4.38
N ASN A 98 12.71 -20.29 -4.63
CA ASN A 98 13.29 -21.34 -3.79
C ASN A 98 14.79 -21.11 -3.52
N ASN A 99 15.14 -21.09 -2.23
CA ASN A 99 16.52 -20.96 -1.73
C ASN A 99 17.28 -19.79 -2.37
N ALA A 100 16.64 -18.62 -2.39
CA ALA A 100 17.17 -17.44 -3.07
C ALA A 100 17.06 -16.20 -2.19
N GLN A 101 18.03 -15.30 -2.36
CA GLN A 101 17.94 -13.94 -1.84
C GLN A 101 16.79 -13.17 -2.49
N GLY A 102 16.26 -12.20 -1.77
CA GLY A 102 15.32 -11.22 -2.29
C GLY A 102 15.99 -10.24 -3.24
N ALA A 103 15.20 -9.32 -3.80
CA ALA A 103 15.69 -8.27 -4.69
C ALA A 103 14.98 -6.96 -4.36
N ALA A 104 15.76 -5.87 -4.30
CA ALA A 104 15.25 -4.54 -4.10
C ALA A 104 14.12 -4.20 -5.09
N VAL A 105 13.13 -3.45 -4.62
CA VAL A 105 12.19 -2.80 -5.53
C VAL A 105 12.92 -1.77 -6.38
N ASP A 106 12.33 -1.43 -7.53
CA ASP A 106 12.73 -0.24 -8.26
C ASP A 106 12.49 1.00 -7.40
N GLU A 107 13.53 1.80 -7.19
CA GLU A 107 13.48 2.95 -6.28
C GLU A 107 12.54 4.05 -6.81
N ALA A 108 12.50 4.27 -8.12
CA ALA A 108 11.64 5.29 -8.72
C ALA A 108 10.17 4.88 -8.60
N GLU A 109 9.86 3.61 -8.85
CA GLU A 109 8.50 3.08 -8.68
C GLU A 109 8.09 3.00 -7.21
N LEU A 110 9.02 2.75 -6.28
CA LEU A 110 8.74 2.80 -4.84
C LEU A 110 8.35 4.22 -4.40
N LYS A 111 9.12 5.23 -4.85
CA LYS A 111 8.82 6.64 -4.58
C LYS A 111 7.50 7.06 -5.20
N LYS A 112 7.19 6.57 -6.40
CA LYS A 112 5.90 6.79 -7.06
C LYS A 112 4.74 6.18 -6.26
N ALA A 113 4.86 4.93 -5.83
CA ALA A 113 3.87 4.27 -5.00
C ALA A 113 3.64 5.00 -3.67
N TYR A 114 4.72 5.39 -2.98
CA TYR A 114 4.65 6.17 -1.75
C TYR A 114 3.90 7.50 -1.96
N LYS A 115 4.28 8.28 -2.99
CA LYS A 115 3.63 9.55 -3.31
C LYS A 115 2.14 9.39 -3.57
N ALA A 116 1.76 8.35 -4.29
CA ALA A 116 0.36 8.09 -4.58
C ALA A 116 -0.44 7.69 -3.33
N LEU A 117 0.08 6.77 -2.50
CA LEU A 117 -0.55 6.38 -1.23
C LEU A 117 -0.68 7.56 -0.27
N LYS A 118 0.36 8.38 -0.16
CA LYS A 118 0.33 9.61 0.63
C LYS A 118 -0.68 10.61 0.08
N GLY A 119 -0.71 10.81 -1.23
CA GLY A 119 -1.65 11.71 -1.91
C GLY A 119 -3.11 11.31 -1.71
N ILE A 120 -3.42 10.01 -1.78
CA ILE A 120 -4.75 9.47 -1.46
C ILE A 120 -5.14 9.83 -0.02
N MET A 121 -4.25 9.56 0.95
CA MET A 121 -4.54 9.86 2.35
C MET A 121 -4.69 11.37 2.60
N ASP A 122 -3.80 12.20 2.07
CA ASP A 122 -3.86 13.66 2.23
C ASP A 122 -5.15 14.23 1.61
N THR A 123 -5.60 13.67 0.46
CA THR A 123 -6.84 14.06 -0.20
C THR A 123 -8.07 13.65 0.61
N ALA A 124 -8.09 12.43 1.13
CA ALA A 124 -9.18 11.92 1.96
C ALA A 124 -9.28 12.69 3.29
N GLU A 125 -8.15 13.04 3.92
CA GLU A 125 -8.11 13.90 5.10
C GLU A 125 -8.69 15.29 4.83
N GLY A 126 -8.34 15.89 3.68
CA GLY A 126 -8.95 17.15 3.24
C GLY A 126 -10.46 17.07 3.02
N ALA A 127 -10.98 15.87 2.76
CA ALA A 127 -12.41 15.57 2.64
C ALA A 127 -13.08 15.16 3.97
N GLY A 128 -12.34 15.14 5.08
CA GLY A 128 -12.86 14.83 6.42
C GLY A 128 -12.68 13.38 6.86
N VAL A 129 -11.97 12.55 6.11
CA VAL A 129 -11.63 11.17 6.51
C VAL A 129 -10.47 11.20 7.51
N ALA A 130 -10.67 10.65 8.70
CA ALA A 130 -9.63 10.63 9.72
C ALA A 130 -8.43 9.76 9.28
N ARG A 131 -7.21 10.23 9.56
CA ARG A 131 -6.01 9.41 9.38
C ARG A 131 -6.04 8.19 10.30
N PRO A 132 -5.63 7.00 9.81
CA PRO A 132 -5.45 5.85 10.66
C PRO A 132 -4.32 6.08 11.67
N GLU A 133 -4.44 5.45 12.84
CA GLU A 133 -3.42 5.50 13.87
C GLU A 133 -2.17 4.72 13.48
N VAL A 134 -1.01 5.20 13.91
CA VAL A 134 0.27 4.52 13.68
C VAL A 134 0.40 3.33 14.62
N GLY A 135 0.65 2.15 14.05
CA GLY A 135 0.93 0.96 14.83
C GLY A 135 2.27 1.06 15.55
N ASN A 136 2.24 0.97 16.88
CA ASN A 136 3.43 1.07 17.75
C ASN A 136 3.87 -0.28 18.33
N ILE A 137 3.21 -1.38 17.95
CA ILE A 137 3.58 -2.72 18.36
C ILE A 137 4.96 -3.06 17.78
N ALA A 138 5.86 -3.56 18.62
CA ALA A 138 7.17 -4.05 18.21
C ALA A 138 7.07 -5.46 17.60
N VAL A 139 8.03 -5.83 16.74
CA VAL A 139 8.13 -7.19 16.18
C VAL A 139 8.28 -8.26 17.27
N LYS A 140 8.83 -7.91 18.43
CA LYS A 140 8.71 -8.69 19.66
C LYS A 140 7.52 -8.22 20.47
N VAL A 141 6.56 -9.11 20.69
CA VAL A 141 5.32 -8.80 21.42
C VAL A 141 5.53 -9.07 22.91
N GLY A 142 5.77 -8.02 23.69
CA GLY A 142 5.95 -8.11 25.16
C GLY A 142 7.04 -9.12 25.56
N ASN A 143 6.69 -10.03 26.47
CA ASN A 143 7.56 -11.15 26.89
C ASN A 143 7.43 -12.40 25.99
N GLY A 144 6.69 -12.29 24.88
CA GLY A 144 6.45 -13.37 23.93
C GLY A 144 7.59 -13.59 22.94
N THR A 145 7.29 -14.35 21.89
CA THR A 145 8.25 -14.74 20.84
C THR A 145 8.88 -13.53 20.15
N ASP A 146 10.19 -13.57 19.98
CA ASP A 146 10.93 -12.60 19.19
C ASP A 146 10.82 -12.94 17.69
N ASN A 147 10.00 -12.18 16.98
CA ASN A 147 9.76 -12.40 15.54
C ASN A 147 10.65 -11.53 14.65
N LYS A 148 11.66 -10.84 15.18
CA LYS A 148 12.50 -9.91 14.40
C LYS A 148 13.17 -10.54 13.18
N ASP A 149 13.47 -11.84 13.21
CA ASP A 149 14.02 -12.54 12.05
C ASP A 149 13.03 -12.62 10.89
N GLY A 150 11.74 -12.39 11.12
CA GLY A 150 10.75 -12.23 10.05
C GLY A 150 11.10 -11.11 9.06
N ALA A 151 11.85 -10.10 9.48
CA ALA A 151 12.35 -9.06 8.57
C ALA A 151 13.38 -9.59 7.56
N LYS A 152 14.00 -10.76 7.77
CA LYS A 152 14.99 -11.35 6.86
C LYS A 152 14.42 -11.77 5.51
N ILE A 153 13.10 -11.92 5.38
CA ILE A 153 12.48 -12.12 4.06
C ILE A 153 12.66 -10.90 3.13
N LEU A 154 13.12 -9.76 3.67
CA LEU A 154 13.47 -8.56 2.90
C LEU A 154 14.97 -8.47 2.57
N ALA A 155 15.76 -9.48 2.95
CA ALA A 155 17.20 -9.51 2.69
C ALA A 155 17.50 -9.53 1.18
N THR A 156 18.57 -8.82 0.80
CA THR A 156 19.06 -8.73 -0.59
C THR A 156 20.40 -9.40 -0.79
N ASP A 157 20.98 -9.97 0.26
CA ASP A 157 22.35 -10.47 0.32
C ASP A 157 22.45 -11.97 0.65
N GLY A 158 21.31 -12.63 0.86
CA GLY A 158 21.25 -14.06 1.14
C GLY A 158 19.80 -14.58 1.17
N ALA A 159 19.65 -15.90 1.08
CA ALA A 159 18.38 -16.57 1.29
C ALA A 159 17.91 -16.38 2.74
N ALA A 160 16.59 -16.45 2.95
CA ALA A 160 16.02 -16.49 4.29
C ALA A 160 16.36 -17.83 4.98
N ALA A 161 16.36 -17.86 6.31
CA ALA A 161 16.53 -19.09 7.08
C ALA A 161 15.20 -19.83 7.28
N VAL A 162 15.28 -21.10 7.68
CA VAL A 162 14.09 -21.89 8.03
C VAL A 162 13.31 -21.16 9.14
N GLY A 163 12.03 -20.89 8.87
CA GLY A 163 11.12 -20.27 9.85
C GLY A 163 11.07 -18.74 9.81
N ASP A 164 11.91 -18.06 9.03
CA ASP A 164 11.84 -16.61 8.89
C ASP A 164 10.49 -16.17 8.28
N ALA A 165 9.99 -16.89 7.26
CA ALA A 165 8.66 -16.65 6.71
C ALA A 165 7.55 -16.83 7.76
N GLY A 166 7.66 -17.84 8.63
CA GLY A 166 6.70 -18.05 9.73
C GLY A 166 6.70 -16.91 10.75
N LYS A 167 7.88 -16.36 11.07
CA LYS A 167 8.01 -15.16 11.93
C LYS A 167 7.45 -13.91 11.24
N ALA A 168 7.64 -13.76 9.94
CA ALA A 168 7.06 -12.65 9.18
C ALA A 168 5.52 -12.75 9.16
N ALA A 169 4.96 -13.95 9.03
CA ALA A 169 3.54 -14.18 9.19
C ALA A 169 3.05 -13.78 10.60
N ALA A 170 3.80 -14.12 11.64
CA ALA A 170 3.49 -13.72 13.01
C ALA A 170 3.56 -12.19 13.23
N ILE A 171 4.46 -11.47 12.54
CA ILE A 171 4.44 -10.00 12.54
C ILE A 171 3.13 -9.49 11.95
N LEU A 172 2.69 -10.02 10.81
CA LEU A 172 1.47 -9.58 10.11
C LEU A 172 0.19 -9.80 10.92
N THR A 173 0.14 -10.75 11.85
CA THR A 173 -1.04 -10.95 12.71
C THR A 173 -1.18 -9.86 13.78
N THR A 174 -0.10 -9.15 14.09
CA THR A 174 -0.09 -8.08 15.09
C THR A 174 -0.45 -6.71 14.55
N VAL A 175 -0.61 -6.58 13.23
CA VAL A 175 -0.87 -5.29 12.56
C VAL A 175 -2.04 -5.37 11.60
N SER A 176 -2.81 -4.29 11.59
CA SER A 176 -3.85 -4.02 10.61
C SER A 176 -3.28 -3.37 9.34
N GLY A 177 -4.04 -3.44 8.25
CA GLY A 177 -3.71 -2.70 7.03
C GLY A 177 -3.69 -1.18 7.26
N LYS A 178 -4.54 -0.67 8.15
CA LYS A 178 -4.61 0.76 8.51
C LYS A 178 -3.33 1.23 9.18
N GLU A 179 -2.79 0.46 10.11
CA GLU A 179 -1.49 0.76 10.74
C GLU A 179 -0.33 0.68 9.75
N MET A 180 -0.38 -0.26 8.80
CA MET A 180 0.61 -0.34 7.71
C MET A 180 0.54 0.89 6.81
N LEU A 181 -0.66 1.30 6.38
CA LEU A 181 -0.86 2.50 5.56
C LEU A 181 -0.39 3.74 6.32
N ALA A 182 -0.77 3.90 7.60
CA ALA A 182 -0.32 4.99 8.46
C ALA A 182 1.21 5.07 8.54
N SER A 183 1.87 3.92 8.74
CA SER A 183 3.33 3.82 8.78
C SER A 183 3.97 4.24 7.45
N ILE A 184 3.38 3.85 6.31
CA ILE A 184 3.88 4.21 4.98
C ILE A 184 3.74 5.72 4.73
N VAL A 185 2.56 6.30 4.95
CA VAL A 185 2.30 7.72 4.62
C VAL A 185 2.99 8.70 5.56
N ASN A 186 3.36 8.25 6.77
CA ASN A 186 4.17 9.02 7.72
C ASN A 186 5.67 8.86 7.52
N SER A 187 6.09 8.04 6.55
CA SER A 187 7.49 8.01 6.11
C SER A 187 7.83 9.26 5.30
N THR A 188 9.07 9.36 4.84
CA THR A 188 9.51 10.41 3.91
C THR A 188 10.12 9.80 2.67
N GLU A 189 10.03 10.49 1.53
CA GLU A 189 10.48 9.95 0.23
C GLU A 189 11.98 9.60 0.20
N ASP A 190 12.81 10.37 0.93
CA ASP A 190 14.24 10.14 1.08
C ASP A 190 14.58 8.83 1.83
N LYS A 191 13.58 8.19 2.44
CA LYS A 191 13.72 6.89 3.10
C LYS A 191 13.58 5.70 2.15
N ALA A 192 13.34 5.92 0.87
CA ALA A 192 13.50 4.89 -0.16
C ALA A 192 14.99 4.59 -0.42
N VAL A 193 15.71 4.13 0.61
CA VAL A 193 17.16 3.87 0.60
C VAL A 193 17.49 2.53 1.24
N LYS A 194 18.62 1.96 0.83
CA LYS A 194 19.08 0.67 1.34
C LYS A 194 19.47 0.75 2.81
N ILE A 195 19.10 -0.27 3.58
CA ILE A 195 19.55 -0.46 4.95
C ILE A 195 21.01 -0.92 4.94
N THR A 196 21.92 -0.02 5.33
CA THR A 196 23.37 -0.26 5.40
C THR A 196 23.87 -0.52 6.81
N GLY A 197 23.14 -0.11 7.84
CA GLY A 197 23.41 -0.39 9.25
C GLY A 197 22.23 -1.09 9.94
N ASN A 198 22.35 -1.34 11.25
CA ASN A 198 21.28 -1.98 12.03
C ASN A 198 19.99 -1.15 12.01
N VAL A 199 18.85 -1.84 11.85
CA VAL A 199 17.54 -1.19 11.93
C VAL A 199 17.28 -0.63 13.33
N THR A 200 16.45 0.41 13.39
CA THR A 200 16.04 1.06 14.63
C THR A 200 14.51 1.06 14.75
N VAL A 201 13.99 1.69 15.81
CA VAL A 201 12.54 1.95 15.96
C VAL A 201 12.03 2.99 14.95
N GLU A 202 12.94 3.78 14.36
CA GLU A 202 12.66 4.81 13.36
C GLU A 202 12.82 4.32 11.91
N THR A 203 13.24 3.07 11.72
CA THR A 203 13.34 2.49 10.37
C THR A 203 11.94 2.35 9.77
N THR A 204 11.79 2.89 8.57
CA THR A 204 10.50 3.06 7.89
C THR A 204 10.13 1.87 6.99
N PRO A 205 8.85 1.72 6.61
CA PRO A 205 8.43 0.81 5.54
C PRO A 205 9.22 0.94 4.25
N LEU A 206 9.60 2.16 3.83
CA LEU A 206 10.33 2.39 2.59
C LEU A 206 11.74 1.79 2.66
N GLU A 207 12.45 1.98 3.77
CA GLU A 207 13.77 1.37 4.01
C GLU A 207 13.66 -0.16 4.01
N PHE A 208 12.64 -0.71 4.68
CA PHE A 208 12.38 -2.15 4.68
C PHE A 208 12.04 -2.67 3.27
N ALA A 209 11.29 -1.91 2.47
CA ALA A 209 10.95 -2.26 1.09
C ALA A 209 12.18 -2.26 0.17
N VAL A 210 13.20 -1.43 0.42
CA VAL A 210 14.49 -1.51 -0.29
C VAL A 210 15.33 -2.66 0.26
N GLY A 211 15.27 -2.90 1.58
CA GLY A 211 15.94 -4.00 2.25
C GLY A 211 17.45 -3.77 2.40
N GLY A 212 18.19 -4.85 2.62
CA GLY A 212 19.62 -4.79 2.89
C GLY A 212 20.18 -6.11 3.36
N ASN A 213 21.13 -6.05 4.30
CA ASN A 213 21.70 -7.24 4.93
C ASN A 213 20.73 -7.89 5.93
N GLY A 214 20.56 -9.21 5.85
CA GLY A 214 19.65 -9.95 6.74
C GLY A 214 19.92 -9.78 8.24
N ALA A 215 21.18 -9.69 8.66
CA ALA A 215 21.54 -9.48 10.07
C ALA A 215 21.18 -8.06 10.54
N HIS A 216 21.36 -7.05 9.68
CA HIS A 216 20.96 -5.68 9.97
C HIS A 216 19.44 -5.53 10.08
N LEU A 217 18.68 -6.17 9.18
CA LEU A 217 17.21 -6.15 9.13
C LEU A 217 16.55 -6.71 10.40
N SER A 218 17.21 -7.67 11.05
CA SER A 218 16.69 -8.43 12.20
C SER A 218 17.37 -8.10 13.51
N GLN A 219 18.14 -7.01 13.56
CA GLN A 219 18.95 -6.71 14.73
C GLN A 219 18.07 -6.27 15.92
N ASN A 220 17.12 -5.37 15.66
CA ASN A 220 16.34 -4.70 16.70
C ASN A 220 14.96 -5.34 16.89
N ALA A 221 14.76 -5.98 18.04
CA ALA A 221 13.49 -6.58 18.44
C ALA A 221 12.37 -5.55 18.68
N ASN A 222 12.72 -4.27 18.84
CA ASN A 222 11.78 -3.17 19.05
C ASN A 222 11.37 -2.46 17.76
N SER A 223 11.91 -2.86 16.60
CA SER A 223 11.43 -2.32 15.32
C SER A 223 9.92 -2.48 15.20
N LYS A 224 9.25 -1.47 14.68
CA LYS A 224 7.78 -1.44 14.60
C LYS A 224 7.29 -2.51 13.64
N ALA A 225 6.36 -3.35 14.09
CA ALA A 225 5.73 -4.39 13.28
C ALA A 225 5.06 -3.80 12.03
N ALA A 226 4.44 -2.63 12.16
CA ALA A 226 3.79 -1.93 11.04
C ALA A 226 4.81 -1.45 9.99
N ALA A 227 6.03 -1.10 10.40
CA ALA A 227 7.11 -0.74 9.49
C ALA A 227 7.57 -1.94 8.67
N VAL A 228 7.83 -3.08 9.32
CA VAL A 228 8.24 -4.31 8.65
C VAL A 228 7.13 -4.81 7.70
N ALA A 229 5.89 -4.89 8.19
CA ALA A 229 4.74 -5.32 7.39
C ALA A 229 4.48 -4.39 6.19
N GLY A 230 4.56 -3.08 6.38
CA GLY A 230 4.46 -2.09 5.30
C GLY A 230 5.56 -2.29 4.25
N GLY A 231 6.79 -2.53 4.68
CA GLY A 231 7.91 -2.85 3.78
C GLY A 231 7.69 -4.14 2.99
N ILE A 232 7.16 -5.19 3.63
CA ILE A 232 6.77 -6.44 2.96
C ILE A 232 5.68 -6.18 1.90
N ALA A 233 4.64 -5.40 2.22
CA ALA A 233 3.58 -5.07 1.27
C ALA A 233 4.12 -4.30 0.06
N LEU A 234 4.93 -3.25 0.30
CA LEU A 234 5.55 -2.46 -0.77
C LEU A 234 6.46 -3.33 -1.65
N ARG A 235 7.31 -4.18 -1.06
CA ARG A 235 8.15 -5.15 -1.77
C ARG A 235 7.34 -6.13 -2.62
N SER A 236 6.14 -6.48 -2.15
CA SER A 236 5.25 -7.44 -2.78
C SER A 236 4.43 -6.85 -3.93
N LEU A 237 4.30 -5.52 -4.01
CA LEU A 237 3.49 -4.81 -5.00
C LEU A 237 4.33 -4.05 -6.03
N VAL A 238 5.46 -3.47 -5.62
CA VAL A 238 6.29 -2.63 -6.49
C VAL A 238 7.21 -3.49 -7.35
N LYS A 239 7.39 -3.07 -8.60
CA LYS A 239 8.27 -3.65 -9.61
C LYS A 239 9.68 -3.95 -9.09
N GLY A 240 10.26 -5.05 -9.55
CA GLY A 240 11.59 -5.53 -9.14
C GLY A 240 11.63 -6.21 -7.77
N GLY A 241 10.65 -5.92 -6.89
CA GLY A 241 10.61 -6.46 -5.55
C GLY A 241 10.51 -7.99 -5.52
N LYS A 242 11.40 -8.62 -4.76
CA LYS A 242 11.37 -10.06 -4.49
C LYS A 242 11.68 -10.32 -3.02
N LEU A 243 10.94 -11.24 -2.42
CA LEU A 243 11.18 -11.72 -1.06
C LEU A 243 12.24 -12.82 -1.07
N ALA A 244 13.10 -12.79 -0.05
CA ALA A 244 14.04 -13.88 0.21
C ALA A 244 13.27 -15.08 0.76
N ALA A 245 13.68 -16.28 0.34
CA ALA A 245 13.05 -17.52 0.78
C ALA A 245 14.08 -18.64 0.89
N ASN A 246 13.79 -19.61 1.75
CA ASN A 246 14.57 -20.83 1.89
C ASN A 246 14.08 -21.93 0.92
N ASN A 247 14.53 -23.16 1.11
CA ASN A 247 14.11 -24.35 0.40
C ASN A 247 12.80 -24.96 0.95
N ASN A 248 12.39 -26.10 0.37
CA ASN A 248 11.27 -26.92 0.85
C ASN A 248 9.93 -26.17 0.96
N ASP A 249 9.50 -25.53 -0.12
CA ASP A 249 8.26 -24.75 -0.20
C ASP A 249 8.21 -23.48 0.67
N ASP A 250 9.32 -23.08 1.30
CA ASP A 250 9.42 -21.80 2.02
C ASP A 250 9.29 -20.58 1.09
N ASP A 251 9.52 -20.74 -0.21
CA ASP A 251 9.18 -19.74 -1.23
C ASP A 251 7.67 -19.52 -1.34
N LYS A 252 6.86 -20.57 -1.21
CA LYS A 252 5.39 -20.43 -1.13
C LYS A 252 4.97 -19.78 0.18
N ALA A 253 5.66 -20.07 1.29
CA ALA A 253 5.39 -19.43 2.58
C ALA A 253 5.72 -17.93 2.53
N SER A 254 6.89 -17.57 2.00
CA SER A 254 7.32 -16.19 1.80
C SER A 254 6.37 -15.45 0.86
N GLN A 255 5.93 -16.09 -0.23
CA GLN A 255 4.92 -15.53 -1.11
C GLN A 255 3.58 -15.31 -0.41
N GLY A 256 3.12 -16.28 0.39
CA GLY A 256 1.90 -16.16 1.18
C GLY A 256 1.94 -14.98 2.16
N VAL A 257 3.09 -14.74 2.80
CA VAL A 257 3.34 -13.55 3.63
C VAL A 257 3.21 -12.28 2.80
N GLY A 258 3.87 -12.23 1.64
CA GLY A 258 3.79 -11.08 0.73
C GLY A 258 2.37 -10.76 0.26
N ILE A 259 1.61 -11.78 -0.11
CA ILE A 259 0.19 -11.68 -0.51
C ILE A 259 -0.67 -11.18 0.65
N THR A 260 -0.46 -11.71 1.85
CA THR A 260 -1.21 -11.30 3.05
C THR A 260 -0.95 -9.82 3.38
N ALA A 261 0.30 -9.39 3.32
CA ALA A 261 0.69 -7.99 3.54
C ALA A 261 0.08 -7.07 2.46
N ALA A 262 0.18 -7.47 1.19
CA ALA A 262 -0.41 -6.74 0.06
C ALA A 262 -1.92 -6.57 0.23
N ASN A 263 -2.66 -7.65 0.49
CA ASN A 263 -4.11 -7.60 0.66
C ASN A 263 -4.55 -6.75 1.86
N LYS A 264 -3.83 -6.81 2.99
CA LYS A 264 -4.08 -5.90 4.13
C LYS A 264 -3.94 -4.44 3.72
N LEU A 265 -2.89 -4.10 2.98
CA LEU A 265 -2.67 -2.72 2.49
C LEU A 265 -3.74 -2.31 1.49
N LEU A 266 -4.11 -3.18 0.54
CA LEU A 266 -5.13 -2.90 -0.47
C LEU A 266 -6.48 -2.58 0.18
N VAL A 267 -6.94 -3.41 1.12
CA VAL A 267 -8.18 -3.15 1.88
C VAL A 267 -8.12 -1.82 2.61
N ALA A 268 -6.98 -1.47 3.22
CA ALA A 268 -6.84 -0.19 3.91
C ALA A 268 -6.83 1.02 2.96
N VAL A 269 -6.34 0.86 1.73
CA VAL A 269 -6.39 1.90 0.70
C VAL A 269 -7.80 2.05 0.14
N GLU A 270 -8.48 0.93 -0.15
CA GLU A 270 -9.89 0.90 -0.57
C GLU A 270 -10.79 1.57 0.48
N ASP A 271 -10.59 1.28 1.77
CA ASP A 271 -11.34 1.90 2.88
C ASP A 271 -11.19 3.44 2.95
N ILE A 272 -10.07 3.99 2.45
CA ILE A 272 -9.77 5.43 2.51
C ILE A 272 -10.32 6.18 1.29
N ILE A 273 -10.56 5.47 0.18
CA ILE A 273 -11.10 6.00 -1.08
C ILE A 273 -12.63 6.06 -1.00
#